data_AF-A0A4V0NCT6-F1
#
_entry.id   AF-A0A4V0NCT6-F1
#
_cell.length_a   1.000
_cell.length_b   1.000
_cell.length_c   1.000
_cell.angle_alpha   90.00
_cell.angle_beta   90.00
_cell.angle_gamma   90.00
#
_symmetry.space_group_name_H-M   'P 1'
#
loop_
_entity.id
_entity.type
_entity.pdbx_description
1 polymer ?
#
loop_
_entity_poly.entity_id
_entity_poly.type
_entity_poly.pdbx_seq_one_letter_code
_entity_poly.pdbx_strand_id
1 'polypeptide(L)'
;MAKGPNEASKAEPVSARKARPPATSASSSRRALELVAVRGKDVIGVRHLLAEGRAFIGDTPGSIARLPSGELDRAAPVIAEVTGARYVLHVPRRTRARLHGADGLGRLLTGPADIELREGDRAVLVIGPVQVRAQIVPIEIISRLGSSGLRWIGLLGALYIAALAICAALAPRDRARLDEGSIRRAVGAAAAQLWPERAPAR
;
A
#
# COMPACT_ATOMS: atom_id res chain seq x y z
N MET A 1 5.38 11.68 -70.88
CA MET A 1 4.19 10.79 -70.90
C MET A 1 3.67 10.66 -69.48
N ALA A 2 2.59 11.38 -69.17
CA ALA A 2 1.94 11.40 -67.86
C ALA A 2 0.89 10.27 -67.80
N LYS A 3 0.94 9.44 -66.76
CA LYS A 3 -0.06 8.40 -66.49
C LYS A 3 -1.05 8.96 -65.47
N GLY A 4 -2.31 9.09 -65.88
CA GLY A 4 -3.39 9.70 -65.11
C GLY A 4 -3.86 8.87 -63.90
N PRO A 5 -4.69 9.47 -63.04
CA PRO A 5 -5.20 8.87 -61.81
C PRO A 5 -6.43 8.01 -62.10
N ASN A 6 -6.58 6.88 -61.40
CA ASN A 6 -7.81 6.09 -61.41
C ASN A 6 -8.44 6.10 -60.02
N GLU A 7 -9.73 6.43 -60.03
CA GLU A 7 -10.61 6.57 -58.88
C GLU A 7 -10.97 5.25 -58.20
N ALA A 8 -11.52 5.41 -56.99
CA ALA A 8 -12.57 4.60 -56.39
C ALA A 8 -12.21 3.17 -55.94
N SER A 9 -12.01 3.02 -54.62
CA SER A 9 -12.63 1.90 -53.94
C SER A 9 -13.28 2.34 -52.63
N LYS A 10 -14.57 2.02 -52.60
CA LYS A 10 -15.62 2.32 -51.64
C LYS A 10 -15.50 1.27 -50.53
N ALA A 11 -15.32 1.66 -49.27
CA ALA A 11 -15.45 0.76 -48.14
C ALA A 11 -16.23 1.44 -47.02
N GLU A 12 -17.21 0.69 -46.49
CA GLU A 12 -18.28 1.08 -45.58
C GLU A 12 -17.82 1.75 -44.27
N PRO A 13 -18.70 2.57 -43.65
CA PRO A 13 -18.45 3.09 -42.32
C PRO A 13 -18.59 1.98 -41.27
N VAL A 14 -17.46 1.63 -40.65
CA VAL A 14 -17.39 0.74 -39.48
C VAL A 14 -18.27 1.31 -38.37
N SER A 15 -19.25 0.50 -37.98
CA SER A 15 -20.17 0.63 -36.87
C SER A 15 -19.58 1.39 -35.66
N ALA A 16 -20.24 2.48 -35.30
CA ALA A 16 -19.97 3.28 -34.12
C ALA A 16 -20.18 2.47 -32.83
N ARG A 17 -19.16 1.71 -32.45
CA ARG A 17 -19.05 1.14 -31.10
C ARG A 17 -18.77 2.30 -30.15
N LYS A 18 -19.85 2.85 -29.58
CA LYS A 18 -19.85 3.88 -28.53
C LYS A 18 -18.86 3.46 -27.44
N ALA A 19 -17.63 3.96 -27.55
CA ALA A 19 -16.60 3.77 -26.56
C ALA A 19 -17.08 4.44 -25.28
N ARG A 20 -17.52 3.63 -24.33
CA ARG A 20 -17.74 4.04 -22.95
C ARG A 20 -16.40 4.61 -22.48
N PRO A 21 -16.29 5.90 -22.12
CA PRO A 21 -15.04 6.39 -21.55
C PRO A 21 -14.74 5.56 -20.30
N PRO A 22 -13.50 5.08 -20.11
CA PRO A 22 -13.14 4.44 -18.86
C PRO A 22 -13.43 5.46 -17.75
N ALA A 23 -14.10 5.00 -16.70
CA ALA A 23 -14.33 5.81 -15.52
C ALA A 23 -12.98 6.37 -15.08
N THR A 24 -12.79 7.67 -15.25
CA THR A 24 -11.69 8.46 -14.70
C THR A 24 -11.84 8.40 -13.19
N SER A 25 -11.39 7.28 -12.62
CA SER A 25 -10.88 7.27 -11.27
C SER A 25 -9.67 8.19 -11.34
N ALA A 26 -9.85 9.44 -10.93
CA ALA A 26 -8.76 10.39 -10.80
C ALA A 26 -7.80 9.86 -9.72
N SER A 27 -6.91 8.95 -10.10
CA SER A 27 -5.75 8.56 -9.31
C SER A 27 -4.84 9.78 -9.31
N SER A 28 -5.04 10.69 -8.37
CA SER A 28 -4.08 11.77 -8.14
C SER A 28 -2.76 11.12 -7.76
N SER A 29 -1.82 11.03 -8.71
CA SER A 29 -0.46 10.57 -8.44
C SER A 29 0.18 11.56 -7.49
N ARG A 30 0.42 11.16 -6.24
CA ARG A 30 1.19 11.97 -5.30
C ARG A 30 2.65 11.57 -5.37
N ARG A 31 3.54 12.49 -5.08
CA ARG A 31 4.97 12.21 -4.93
C ARG A 31 5.27 11.93 -3.46
N ALA A 32 6.22 11.05 -3.23
CA ALA A 32 6.75 10.78 -1.91
C ALA A 32 8.27 10.71 -1.97
N LEU A 33 8.91 11.09 -0.86
CA LEU A 33 10.32 10.80 -0.66
C LEU A 33 10.45 9.39 -0.09
N GLU A 34 10.97 8.49 -0.89
CA GLU A 34 11.32 7.15 -0.46
C GLU A 34 12.70 7.17 0.20
N LEU A 35 12.77 6.55 1.37
CA LEU A 35 13.98 6.33 2.14
C LEU A 35 14.15 4.82 2.34
N VAL A 36 15.33 4.30 2.03
CA VAL A 36 15.68 2.89 2.20
C VAL A 36 16.96 2.81 3.01
N ALA A 37 16.86 2.32 4.25
CA ALA A 37 18.00 2.07 5.12
C ALA A 37 18.52 0.65 4.91
N VAL A 38 19.83 0.55 4.67
CA VAL A 38 20.54 -0.69 4.36
C VAL A 38 21.74 -0.84 5.29
N ARG A 39 22.00 -2.06 5.77
CA ARG A 39 23.20 -2.43 6.50
C ARG A 39 23.90 -3.56 5.76
N GLY A 40 25.04 -3.28 5.14
CA GLY A 40 25.69 -4.23 4.25
C GLY A 40 24.79 -4.57 3.05
N LYS A 41 24.27 -5.79 3.01
CA LYS A 41 23.33 -6.26 1.96
C LYS A 41 21.86 -6.23 2.41
N ASP A 42 21.61 -6.02 3.70
CA ASP A 42 20.29 -6.19 4.29
C ASP A 42 19.52 -4.87 4.32
N VAL A 43 18.27 -4.88 3.85
CA VAL A 43 17.35 -3.76 4.01
C VAL A 43 16.75 -3.83 5.41
N ILE A 44 17.06 -2.84 6.24
CA ILE A 44 16.65 -2.79 7.64
C ILE A 44 15.47 -1.84 7.88
N GLY A 45 15.12 -1.00 6.90
CA GLY A 45 13.97 -0.11 7.00
C GLY A 45 13.64 0.57 5.69
N VAL A 46 12.35 0.77 5.44
CA VAL A 46 11.83 1.53 4.29
C VAL A 46 10.79 2.50 4.80
N ARG A 47 10.84 3.74 4.34
CA ARG A 47 9.85 4.76 4.70
C ARG A 47 9.53 5.65 3.51
N HIS A 48 8.24 5.91 3.32
CA HIS A 48 7.74 6.87 2.35
C HIS A 48 7.24 8.10 3.10
N LEU A 49 7.84 9.26 2.84
CA LEU A 49 7.40 10.53 3.40
C LEU A 49 6.49 11.24 2.40
N LEU A 50 5.28 11.53 2.85
CA LEU A 50 4.31 12.37 2.15
C LEU A 50 4.54 13.84 2.51
N ALA A 51 3.72 14.74 1.96
CA ALA A 51 3.68 16.14 2.37
C ALA A 51 3.58 16.26 3.90
N GLU A 52 4.44 17.10 4.49
CA GLU A 52 4.59 17.34 5.95
C GLU A 52 5.20 16.19 6.76
N GLY A 53 5.95 15.29 6.10
CA GLY A 53 6.61 14.15 6.74
C GLY A 53 8.03 14.45 7.24
N ARG A 54 8.41 13.85 8.38
CA ARG A 54 9.80 13.80 8.86
C ARG A 54 10.24 12.37 9.10
N ALA A 55 11.51 12.07 8.79
CA ALA A 55 12.15 10.81 9.14
C ALA A 55 13.36 11.04 10.04
N PHE A 56 13.52 10.11 10.97
CA PHE A 56 14.57 10.11 11.97
C PHE A 56 15.41 8.86 11.84
N ILE A 57 16.65 8.92 12.31
CA ILE A 57 17.51 7.76 12.52
C ILE A 57 18.00 7.76 13.97
N GLY A 58 18.11 6.60 14.60
CA GLY A 58 18.50 6.49 16.01
C GLY A 58 17.69 5.44 16.75
N ASP A 59 17.78 5.42 18.08
CA ASP A 59 17.20 4.34 18.90
C ASP A 59 15.71 4.56 19.26
N THR A 60 15.06 5.53 18.64
CA THR A 60 13.64 5.79 18.91
C THR A 60 12.73 4.91 18.06
N PRO A 61 11.53 4.52 18.56
CA PRO A 61 10.59 3.68 17.82
C PRO A 61 10.13 4.24 16.46
N GLY A 62 10.23 5.56 16.26
CA GLY A 62 9.89 6.24 15.00
C GLY A 62 11.03 6.38 13.99
N SER A 63 12.21 5.82 14.29
CA SER A 63 13.38 5.89 13.43
C SER A 63 13.32 4.87 12.30
N ILE A 64 13.80 5.24 11.11
CA ILE A 64 13.86 4.30 9.96
C ILE A 64 14.84 3.15 10.21
N ALA A 65 15.90 3.41 10.98
CA ALA A 65 16.89 2.43 11.36
C ALA A 65 17.38 2.74 12.78
N ARG A 66 17.58 1.68 13.56
CA ARG A 66 18.15 1.76 14.90
C ARG A 66 19.67 1.78 14.83
N LEU A 67 20.25 2.87 15.30
CA LEU A 67 21.69 3.03 15.49
C LEU A 67 21.97 3.36 16.97
N PRO A 68 23.04 2.79 17.54
CA PRO A 68 23.47 3.16 18.89
C PRO A 68 23.86 4.64 18.92
N SER A 69 23.54 5.32 20.03
CA SER A 69 23.70 6.76 20.20
C SER A 69 25.15 7.25 20.09
N GLY A 70 26.15 6.37 20.25
CA GLY A 70 27.57 6.73 20.04
C GLY A 70 27.94 7.04 18.58
N GLU A 71 27.12 6.61 17.62
CA GLU A 71 27.34 6.86 16.19
C GLU A 71 26.67 8.16 15.69
N LEU A 72 25.89 8.82 16.55
CA LEU A 72 25.06 9.97 16.21
C LEU A 72 25.35 11.15 17.13
N ASP A 73 25.31 12.38 16.61
CA ASP A 73 25.47 13.58 17.45
C ASP A 73 24.31 13.81 18.43
N ARG A 74 23.16 13.17 18.17
CA ARG A 74 21.92 13.27 18.96
C ARG A 74 21.23 11.90 18.99
N ALA A 75 20.36 11.68 19.98
CA ALA A 75 19.64 10.41 20.13
C ALA A 75 18.73 10.05 18.92
N ALA A 76 18.24 11.05 18.19
CA ALA A 76 17.43 10.85 16.98
C ALA A 76 17.48 12.06 16.01
N PRO A 77 18.57 12.27 15.24
CA PRO A 77 18.58 13.33 14.25
C PRO A 77 17.53 13.11 13.15
N VAL A 78 16.89 14.21 12.75
CA VAL A 78 16.09 14.25 11.51
C VAL A 78 17.07 14.06 10.36
N ILE A 79 16.78 13.08 9.50
CA ILE A 79 17.59 12.81 8.29
C ILE A 79 16.87 13.25 7.02
N ALA A 80 15.55 13.39 7.07
CA ALA A 80 14.77 13.84 5.94
C ALA A 80 13.50 14.57 6.40
N GLU A 81 13.14 15.60 5.65
CA GLU A 81 11.96 16.42 5.85
C GLU A 81 11.29 16.70 4.51
N VAL A 82 9.96 16.64 4.50
CA VAL A 82 9.13 17.00 3.35
C VAL A 82 8.15 18.07 3.80
N THR A 83 8.22 19.24 3.19
CA THR A 83 7.31 20.36 3.45
C THR A 83 6.69 20.79 2.13
N GLY A 84 5.39 20.58 1.96
CA GLY A 84 4.72 20.73 0.67
C GLY A 84 5.39 19.89 -0.43
N ALA A 85 5.99 20.57 -1.42
CA ALA A 85 6.72 19.97 -2.54
C ALA A 85 8.25 20.02 -2.38
N ARG A 86 8.75 20.45 -1.22
CA ARG A 86 10.17 20.57 -0.92
C ARG A 86 10.65 19.31 -0.20
N TYR A 87 11.67 18.65 -0.75
CA TYR A 87 12.25 17.43 -0.21
C TYR A 87 13.68 17.72 0.25
N VAL A 88 13.92 17.70 1.55
CA VAL A 88 15.23 18.01 2.13
C VAL A 88 15.79 16.77 2.79
N LEU A 89 17.03 16.43 2.46
CA LEU A 89 17.84 15.43 3.15
C LEU A 89 18.85 16.16 4.03
N HIS A 90 18.77 15.93 5.33
CA HIS A 90 19.72 16.48 6.30
C HIS A 90 20.88 15.52 6.45
N VAL A 91 22.10 16.06 6.38
CA VAL A 91 23.37 15.33 6.53
C VAL A 91 23.95 15.70 7.89
N PRO A 92 23.81 14.87 8.94
CA PRO A 92 24.36 15.16 10.27
C PRO A 92 25.90 15.23 10.27
N ARG A 93 26.54 15.68 11.36
CA ARG A 93 28.01 15.68 11.39
C ARG A 93 28.52 14.24 11.34
N ARG A 94 29.77 14.08 10.86
CA ARG A 94 30.43 12.77 10.69
C ARG A 94 29.72 11.82 9.72
N THR A 95 28.72 12.30 8.99
CA THR A 95 28.06 11.55 7.93
C THR A 95 28.53 12.02 6.56
N ARG A 96 28.52 11.11 5.60
CA ARG A 96 28.87 11.39 4.20
C ARG A 96 27.65 11.22 3.34
N ALA A 97 27.37 12.16 2.45
CA ALA A 97 26.30 12.07 1.49
C ALA A 97 26.87 12.04 0.07
N ARG A 98 26.35 11.13 -0.75
CA ARG A 98 26.61 11.06 -2.19
C ARG A 98 25.32 11.41 -2.91
N LEU A 99 25.31 12.52 -3.63
CA LEU A 99 24.20 12.95 -4.46
C LEU A 99 24.51 12.61 -5.92
N HIS A 100 23.60 11.92 -6.57
CA HIS A 100 23.57 11.75 -8.01
C HIS A 100 22.44 12.62 -8.53
N GLY A 101 22.79 13.76 -9.11
CA GLY A 101 21.81 14.65 -9.71
C GLY A 101 21.23 14.05 -10.99
N ALA A 102 20.10 14.60 -11.44
CA ALA A 102 19.56 14.31 -12.77
C ALA A 102 20.54 14.66 -13.91
N ASP A 103 21.57 15.48 -13.64
CA ASP A 103 22.70 15.78 -14.53
C ASP A 103 23.66 14.59 -14.73
N GLY A 104 23.48 13.50 -13.97
CA GLY A 104 24.34 12.32 -14.00
C GLY A 104 25.64 12.49 -13.23
N LEU A 105 25.87 13.66 -12.61
CA LEU A 105 27.10 13.95 -11.87
C LEU A 105 26.97 13.51 -10.41
N GLY A 106 27.97 12.77 -9.94
CA GLY A 106 28.09 12.38 -8.54
C GLY A 106 28.79 13.46 -7.72
N ARG A 107 28.12 14.00 -6.71
CA ARG A 107 28.67 14.97 -5.76
C ARG A 107 28.82 14.30 -4.40
N LEU A 108 29.98 14.47 -3.78
CA LEU A 108 30.25 13.99 -2.43
C LEU A 108 30.22 15.17 -1.45
N LEU A 109 29.46 15.01 -0.38
CA LEU A 109 29.25 16.01 0.66
C LEU A 109 29.57 15.37 2.02
N THR A 110 30.10 16.16 2.94
CA THR A 110 30.32 15.74 4.33
C THR A 110 29.54 16.69 5.22
N GLY A 111 28.77 16.16 6.18
CA GLY A 111 27.92 16.98 7.04
C GLY A 111 28.70 17.85 8.04
N PRO A 112 28.07 18.89 8.61
CA PRO A 112 26.65 19.18 8.53
C PRO A 112 26.24 19.91 7.24
N ALA A 113 25.22 19.42 6.55
CA ALA A 113 24.71 20.05 5.32
C ALA A 113 23.25 19.68 5.07
N ASP A 114 22.54 20.52 4.32
CA ASP A 114 21.19 20.24 3.85
C ASP A 114 21.21 20.10 2.33
N ILE A 115 20.54 19.06 1.83
CA ILE A 115 20.46 18.75 0.40
C ILE A 115 19.01 18.80 -0.01
N GLU A 116 18.67 19.72 -0.90
CA GLU A 116 17.35 19.75 -1.53
C GLU A 116 17.33 18.80 -2.73
N LEU A 117 16.44 17.81 -2.68
CA LEU A 117 16.30 16.79 -3.71
C LEU A 117 15.24 17.20 -4.73
N ARG A 118 15.55 16.99 -6.01
CA ARG A 118 14.63 17.17 -7.14
C ARG A 118 14.22 15.83 -7.74
N GLU A 119 13.19 15.85 -8.58
CA GLU A 119 12.77 14.65 -9.31
C GLU A 119 13.93 14.11 -10.16
N GLY A 120 14.17 12.80 -10.06
CA GLY A 120 15.28 12.12 -10.73
C GLY A 120 16.58 12.07 -9.91
N ASP A 121 16.71 12.87 -8.86
CA ASP A 121 17.88 12.82 -7.98
C ASP A 121 17.87 11.55 -7.13
N ARG A 122 19.08 11.02 -6.89
CA ARG A 122 19.30 9.90 -5.97
C ARG A 122 20.38 10.30 -4.99
N ALA A 123 20.06 10.27 -3.70
CA ALA A 123 21.03 10.53 -2.65
C ALA A 123 21.29 9.28 -1.83
N VAL A 124 22.53 9.13 -1.37
CA VAL A 124 22.94 8.07 -0.44
C VAL A 124 23.66 8.73 0.73
N LEU A 125 23.07 8.63 1.92
CA LEU A 125 23.65 9.06 3.17
C LEU A 125 24.29 7.86 3.87
N VAL A 126 25.54 8.00 4.30
CA VAL A 126 26.29 6.96 5.00
C VAL A 126 26.53 7.42 6.43
N ILE A 127 25.99 6.65 7.38
CA ILE A 127 26.03 6.92 8.83
C ILE A 127 26.51 5.64 9.51
N GLY A 128 27.79 5.63 9.92
CA GLY A 128 28.41 4.44 10.50
C GLY A 128 28.25 3.22 9.57
N PRO A 129 27.63 2.11 10.05
CA PRO A 129 27.40 0.90 9.26
C PRO A 129 26.13 0.95 8.39
N VAL A 130 25.34 2.03 8.46
CA VAL A 130 24.05 2.15 7.76
C VAL A 130 24.15 3.11 6.59
N GLN A 131 23.57 2.71 5.46
CA GLN A 131 23.38 3.54 4.28
C GLN A 131 21.90 3.84 4.10
N VAL A 132 21.51 5.11 4.04
CA VAL A 132 20.15 5.53 3.72
C VAL A 132 20.13 6.06 2.30
N ARG A 133 19.42 5.35 1.42
CA ARG A 133 19.17 5.78 0.05
C ARG A 133 17.89 6.59 0.02
N ALA A 134 17.90 7.71 -0.69
CA ALA A 134 16.79 8.64 -0.81
C ALA A 134 16.50 8.94 -2.28
N GLN A 135 15.24 8.84 -2.67
CA GLN A 135 14.77 9.20 -4.01
C GLN A 135 13.30 9.62 -3.99
N ILE A 136 12.91 10.47 -4.94
CA ILE A 136 11.50 10.86 -5.08
C ILE A 136 10.80 9.87 -6.01
N VAL A 137 9.71 9.26 -5.53
CA VAL A 137 8.93 8.27 -6.27
C VAL A 137 7.47 8.71 -6.45
N PRO A 138 6.84 8.42 -7.60
CA PRO A 138 5.40 8.46 -7.71
C PRO A 138 4.79 7.39 -6.79
N ILE A 139 3.80 7.78 -6.01
CA ILE A 139 2.93 6.85 -5.30
C ILE A 139 1.49 7.02 -5.79
N GLU A 140 0.89 5.90 -6.14
CA GLU A 140 -0.54 5.81 -6.28
C GLU A 140 -1.10 5.63 -4.87
N ILE A 141 -1.63 6.72 -4.31
CA ILE A 141 -2.40 6.60 -3.08
C ILE A 141 -3.72 5.97 -3.50
N ILE A 142 -3.86 4.67 -3.25
CA ILE A 142 -5.18 4.04 -3.18
C ILE A 142 -5.84 4.69 -1.96
N SER A 143 -6.57 5.78 -2.21
CA SER A 143 -7.26 6.55 -1.21
C SER A 143 -8.04 5.59 -0.31
N ARG A 144 -7.61 5.48 0.96
CA ARG A 144 -8.35 4.74 1.98
C ARG A 144 -9.79 5.23 1.97
N LEU A 145 -10.74 4.28 2.04
CA LEU A 145 -12.18 4.47 2.00
C LEU A 145 -12.60 5.86 2.50
N GLY A 146 -12.94 6.76 1.57
CA GLY A 146 -13.45 8.08 1.93
C GLY A 146 -14.76 7.96 2.72
N SER A 147 -15.24 9.08 3.27
CA SER A 147 -16.54 9.15 3.97
C SER A 147 -17.69 8.53 3.16
N SER A 148 -17.63 8.58 1.84
CA SER A 148 -18.55 7.88 0.93
C SER A 148 -18.49 6.34 1.08
N GLY A 149 -17.29 5.75 1.19
CA GLY A 149 -17.12 4.33 1.43
C GLY A 149 -17.65 3.88 2.80
N LEU A 150 -17.46 4.70 3.84
CA LEU A 150 -18.07 4.44 5.16
C LEU A 150 -19.61 4.48 5.09
N ARG A 151 -20.20 5.40 4.33
CA ARG A 151 -21.66 5.46 4.13
C ARG A 151 -22.19 4.21 3.44
N TRP A 152 -21.46 3.68 2.45
CA TRP A 152 -21.84 2.43 1.78
C TRP A 152 -21.70 1.21 2.69
N ILE A 153 -20.64 1.12 3.48
CA ILE A 153 -20.50 0.06 4.49
C ILE A 153 -21.65 0.16 5.51
N GLY A 154 -21.97 1.37 5.98
CA GLY A 154 -23.10 1.60 6.89
C GLY A 154 -24.44 1.20 6.28
N LEU A 155 -24.67 1.54 5.00
CA LEU A 155 -25.88 1.16 4.28
C LEU A 155 -25.99 -0.37 4.13
N LEU A 156 -24.91 -1.05 3.75
CA LEU A 156 -24.85 -2.51 3.64
C LEU A 156 -25.08 -3.18 4.99
N GLY A 157 -24.45 -2.66 6.06
CA GLY A 157 -24.66 -3.14 7.42
C GLY A 157 -26.11 -2.95 7.88
N ALA A 158 -26.71 -1.78 7.63
CA ALA A 158 -28.09 -1.50 7.97
C ALA A 158 -29.07 -2.40 7.19
N LEU A 159 -28.82 -2.60 5.89
CA LEU A 159 -29.62 -3.50 5.06
C LEU A 159 -29.55 -4.95 5.58
N TYR A 160 -28.36 -5.41 5.97
CA TYR A 160 -28.17 -6.74 6.52
C TYR A 160 -28.91 -6.93 7.85
N ILE A 161 -28.82 -5.95 8.77
CA ILE A 161 -29.55 -5.98 10.05
C ILE A 161 -31.07 -5.95 9.82
N ALA A 162 -31.55 -5.12 8.88
CA ALA A 162 -32.97 -5.07 8.54
C ALA A 162 -33.46 -6.42 7.98
N ALA A 163 -32.69 -7.04 7.09
CA ALA A 163 -33.01 -8.38 6.58
C ALA A 163 -33.07 -9.42 7.71
N LEU A 164 -32.10 -9.42 8.63
CA LEU A 164 -32.11 -10.30 9.80
C LEU A 164 -33.33 -10.06 10.71
N ALA A 165 -33.69 -8.80 10.95
CA ALA A 165 -34.85 -8.45 11.75
C ALA A 165 -36.16 -8.91 11.10
N ILE A 166 -36.29 -8.77 9.78
CA ILE A 166 -37.44 -9.26 9.02
C ILE A 166 -37.49 -10.79 9.07
N CYS A 167 -36.36 -11.48 8.87
CA CYS A 167 -36.29 -12.93 9.00
C CYS A 167 -36.67 -13.40 10.41
N ALA A 168 -36.22 -12.71 11.46
CA ALA A 168 -36.57 -13.03 12.84
C ALA A 168 -38.05 -12.73 13.18
N ALA A 169 -38.63 -11.69 12.58
CA ALA A 169 -40.04 -11.34 12.77
C ALA A 169 -40.99 -12.30 12.05
N LEU A 170 -40.58 -12.81 10.89
CA LEU A 170 -41.33 -13.78 10.09
C LEU A 170 -41.07 -15.23 10.52
N ALA A 171 -40.04 -15.48 11.33
CA ALA A 171 -39.79 -16.80 11.88
C ALA A 171 -41.00 -17.25 12.72
N PRO A 172 -41.60 -18.42 12.41
CA PRO A 172 -42.67 -18.98 13.20
C PRO A 172 -42.23 -19.08 14.67
N ARG A 173 -42.94 -18.40 15.57
CA ARG A 173 -42.69 -18.46 17.02
C ARG A 173 -43.10 -19.79 17.63
N ASP A 174 -43.74 -20.65 16.85
CA ASP A 174 -43.85 -22.06 17.17
C ASP A 174 -42.44 -22.63 17.17
N ARG A 175 -41.83 -22.61 18.36
CA ARG A 175 -41.00 -23.71 18.81
C ARG A 175 -41.87 -24.93 18.64
N ALA A 176 -41.89 -25.51 17.44
CA ALA A 176 -42.18 -26.91 17.26
C ALA A 176 -41.30 -27.55 18.33
N ARG A 177 -41.94 -28.03 19.41
CA ARG A 177 -41.28 -28.93 20.34
C ARG A 177 -40.83 -30.05 19.43
N LEU A 178 -39.58 -29.96 18.99
CA LEU A 178 -38.90 -31.05 18.35
C LEU A 178 -39.01 -32.14 19.38
N ASP A 179 -39.94 -33.08 19.14
CA ASP A 179 -40.17 -34.20 20.02
C ASP A 179 -38.80 -34.77 20.33
N GLU A 180 -38.44 -34.86 21.60
CA GLU A 180 -37.07 -35.19 22.01
C GLU A 180 -36.66 -36.56 21.43
N GLY A 181 -37.66 -37.42 21.13
CA GLY A 181 -37.51 -38.66 20.39
C GLY A 181 -37.12 -38.50 18.91
N SER A 182 -37.48 -37.42 18.23
CA SER A 182 -37.05 -37.09 16.86
C SER A 182 -35.60 -36.60 16.81
N ILE A 183 -35.17 -35.79 17.78
CA ILE A 183 -33.76 -35.36 17.91
C ILE A 183 -32.86 -36.56 18.24
N ARG A 184 -33.25 -37.40 19.21
CA ARG A 184 -32.47 -38.62 19.54
C ARG A 184 -32.32 -39.57 18.36
N ARG A 185 -33.37 -39.74 17.54
CA ARG A 185 -33.30 -40.57 16.33
C ARG A 185 -32.41 -39.98 15.25
N ALA A 186 -32.47 -38.68 15.02
CA ALA A 186 -31.60 -38.00 14.06
C ALA A 186 -30.12 -38.05 14.48
N VAL A 187 -29.83 -37.83 15.78
CA VAL A 187 -28.48 -37.93 16.34
C VAL A 187 -27.95 -39.37 16.29
N GLY A 188 -28.78 -40.36 16.64
CA GLY A 188 -28.41 -41.78 16.56
C GLY A 188 -28.12 -42.22 15.12
N ALA A 189 -28.94 -41.78 14.15
CA ALA A 189 -28.72 -42.08 12.73
C ALA A 189 -27.45 -41.42 12.19
N ALA A 190 -27.18 -40.15 12.54
CA ALA A 190 -25.96 -39.45 12.15
C ALA A 190 -24.71 -40.10 12.79
N ALA A 191 -24.78 -40.51 14.06
CA ALA A 191 -23.69 -41.21 14.74
C ALA A 191 -23.41 -42.58 14.11
N ALA A 192 -24.45 -43.33 13.72
CA ALA A 192 -24.31 -44.60 13.03
C ALA A 192 -23.70 -44.45 11.62
N GLN A 193 -23.99 -43.36 10.91
CA GLN A 193 -23.37 -43.05 9.62
C GLN A 193 -21.92 -42.61 9.74
N LEU A 194 -21.55 -41.93 10.83
CA LEU A 194 -20.18 -41.48 11.08
C LEU A 194 -19.28 -42.60 11.63
N TRP A 195 -19.86 -43.68 12.18
CA TRP A 195 -19.12 -44.79 12.76
C TRP A 195 -19.50 -46.15 12.15
N PRO A 196 -19.29 -46.37 10.83
CA PRO A 196 -19.24 -47.73 10.32
C PRO A 196 -18.01 -48.40 10.96
N GLU A 197 -18.26 -49.35 11.86
CA GLU A 197 -17.24 -50.14 12.53
C GLU A 197 -16.16 -50.59 11.56
N ARG A 198 -14.92 -50.25 11.89
CA ARG A 198 -13.75 -51.06 11.53
C ARG A 198 -13.97 -52.44 12.14
N ALA A 199 -14.50 -53.37 11.36
CA ALA A 199 -14.46 -54.78 11.71
C ALA A 199 -12.98 -55.20 11.87
N PRO A 200 -12.56 -55.80 13.01
CA PRO A 200 -11.24 -56.38 13.11
C PRO A 200 -11.17 -57.61 12.19
N ALA A 201 -10.25 -57.57 11.23
CA ALA A 201 -9.92 -58.72 10.40
C ALA A 201 -9.42 -59.86 11.30
N ARG A 202 -10.05 -61.03 11.19
CA ARG A 202 -9.49 -62.31 11.62
C ARG A 202 -8.93 -63.03 10.42
#